data_AF-A0A3N9URC5-F1
#
_entry.id   AF-A0A3N9URC5-F1
#
_cell.length_a   1.000
_cell.length_b   1.000
_cell.length_c   1.000
_cell.angle_alpha   90.00
_cell.angle_beta   90.00
_cell.angle_gamma   90.00
#
_symmetry.space_group_name_H-M   'P 1'
#
loop_
_entity.id
_entity.type
_entity.pdbx_description
1 polymer ?
#
loop_
_entity_poly.entity_id
_entity_poly.type
_entity_poly.pdbx_seq_one_letter_code
_entity_poly.pdbx_strand_id
1 'polypeptide(L)'
;LWGKMYHYFKLNREEFMDHYHKRSNIEATNAAIKRKFGETLKSKNPTAQVHELLAKIIAYNLTVVIHEMYENGIQPEFLQLKSEA
;
A
#
# COMPACT_ATOMS: atom_id res chain seq x y z
N LEU A 1 20.47 16.45 25.86
CA LEU A 1 19.23 16.56 25.03
C LEU A 1 18.70 15.17 24.63
N TRP A 2 19.54 14.32 24.05
CA TRP A 2 19.16 12.97 23.59
C TRP A 2 18.52 12.08 24.66
N GLY A 3 19.10 11.97 25.87
CA GLY A 3 18.52 11.16 26.95
C GLY A 3 17.11 11.59 27.36
N LYS A 4 16.82 12.90 27.37
CA LYS A 4 15.47 13.42 27.65
C LYS A 4 14.46 13.00 26.58
N MET A 5 14.85 13.05 25.30
CA MET A 5 14.00 12.60 24.19
C MET A 5 13.80 11.09 24.19
N TYR A 6 14.82 10.31 24.56
CA TYR A 6 14.69 8.86 24.71
C TYR A 6 13.70 8.49 25.82
N HIS A 7 13.78 9.14 26.98
CA HIS A 7 12.81 8.92 28.06
C HIS A 7 11.41 9.40 27.68
N TYR A 8 11.29 10.50 26.94
CA TYR A 8 10.02 10.99 26.42
C TYR A 8 9.38 10.01 25.42
N PHE A 9 10.17 9.44 24.50
CA PHE A 9 9.74 8.35 23.62
C PHE A 9 9.33 7.12 24.43
N LYS A 10 10.11 6.72 25.44
CA LYS A 10 9.81 5.53 26.25
C LYS A 10 8.51 5.69 27.05
N LEU A 11 8.24 6.89 27.57
CA LEU A 11 7.03 7.20 28.32
C LEU A 11 5.78 7.23 27.43
N ASN A 12 5.91 7.72 26.20
CA ASN A 12 4.81 7.86 25.24
C ASN A 12 4.91 6.84 24.09
N ARG A 13 5.51 5.67 24.36
CA ARG A 13 5.93 4.72 23.32
C ARG A 13 4.79 4.32 22.39
N GLU A 14 3.59 4.12 22.92
CA GLU A 14 2.42 3.74 22.14
C GLU A 14 2.08 4.78 21.07
N GLU A 15 2.01 6.07 21.44
CA GLU A 15 1.76 7.17 20.49
C GLU A 15 2.82 7.20 19.39
N PHE A 16 4.11 7.09 19.75
CA PHE A 16 5.19 7.06 18.77
C PHE A 16 5.12 5.84 17.85
N MET A 17 4.75 4.68 18.37
CA MET A 17 4.61 3.46 17.59
C MET A 17 3.42 3.54 16.63
N ASP A 18 2.29 4.10 17.05
CA ASP A 18 1.13 4.30 16.18
C ASP A 18 1.45 5.15 14.94
N HIS A 19 2.24 6.22 15.12
CA HIS A 19 2.73 7.02 14.00
C HIS A 19 3.75 6.25 13.15
N TYR A 20 4.64 5.48 13.77
CA TYR A 20 5.66 4.70 13.08
C TYR A 20 5.05 3.58 12.22
N HIS A 21 4.01 2.89 12.70
CA HIS A 21 3.34 1.82 11.98
C HIS A 21 2.72 2.30 10.67
N LYS A 22 2.10 3.48 10.67
CA LYS A 22 1.53 4.09 9.44
C LYS A 22 2.61 4.32 8.37
N ARG A 23 3.78 4.81 8.80
CA ARG A 23 4.94 5.02 7.91
C ARG A 23 5.49 3.68 7.40
N SER A 24 5.64 2.69 8.27
CA SER A 24 6.16 1.38 7.88
C SER A 24 5.26 0.71 6.83
N ASN A 25 3.94 0.82 6.97
CA ASN A 25 2.97 0.26 6.02
C ASN A 25 3.12 0.85 4.61
N ILE A 26 3.25 2.18 4.49
CA ILE A 26 3.39 2.81 3.19
C ILE A 26 4.76 2.53 2.55
N GLU A 27 5.83 2.48 3.35
CA GLU A 27 7.17 2.11 2.86
C GLU A 27 7.19 0.68 2.31
N ALA A 28 6.61 -0.28 3.04
CA ALA A 28 6.49 -1.66 2.60
C ALA A 28 5.66 -1.79 1.31
N THR A 29 4.55 -1.05 1.23
CA THR A 29 3.68 -1.02 0.04
C THR A 29 4.43 -0.45 -1.17
N ASN A 30 5.14 0.67 -1.02
CA ASN A 30 5.95 1.25 -2.08
C ASN A 30 7.05 0.29 -2.56
N ALA A 31 7.73 -0.40 -1.63
CA ALA A 31 8.73 -1.40 -1.97
C ALA A 31 8.12 -2.60 -2.75
N ALA A 32 6.91 -3.04 -2.39
CA ALA A 32 6.21 -4.11 -3.11
C ALA A 32 5.81 -3.68 -4.54
N ILE A 33 5.28 -2.47 -4.71
CA ILE A 33 4.93 -1.90 -6.01
C ILE A 33 6.18 -1.83 -6.91
N LYS A 34 7.29 -1.30 -6.40
CA LYS A 34 8.55 -1.20 -7.14
C LYS A 34 9.11 -2.57 -7.53
N ARG A 35 9.04 -3.58 -6.65
CA ARG A 35 9.47 -4.95 -6.97
C ARG A 35 8.62 -5.59 -8.06
N LYS A 36 7.30 -5.34 -8.07
CA LYS A 36 6.36 -5.97 -9.00
C LYS A 36 6.32 -5.30 -10.37
N PHE A 37 6.32 -3.97 -10.42
CA PHE A 37 6.13 -3.18 -11.65
C PHE A 37 7.35 -2.35 -12.06
N GLY A 38 8.46 -2.48 -11.34
CA GLY A 38 9.64 -1.66 -11.53
C GLY A 38 9.49 -0.24 -10.98
N GLU A 39 10.62 0.35 -10.62
CA GLU A 39 10.68 1.69 -10.04
C GLU A 39 10.50 2.82 -11.06
N THR A 40 10.99 2.63 -12.29
CA THR A 40 11.06 3.70 -13.30
C THR A 40 9.67 4.04 -13.87
N LEU A 41 9.42 5.35 -14.03
CA LEU A 41 8.34 5.88 -14.85
C LEU A 41 8.89 6.23 -16.24
N LYS A 42 8.21 5.79 -17.30
CA LYS A 42 8.68 6.00 -18.69
C LYS A 42 8.21 7.33 -19.28
N SER A 43 7.14 7.89 -18.73
CA SER A 43 6.54 9.13 -19.21
C SER A 43 7.50 10.33 -19.05
N LYS A 44 7.54 11.21 -20.05
CA LYS A 44 8.34 12.46 -20.02
C LYS A 44 7.58 13.66 -19.48
N ASN A 45 6.26 13.70 -19.69
CA ASN A 45 5.40 14.77 -19.21
C ASN A 45 5.06 14.52 -17.72
N PRO A 46 5.20 15.52 -16.83
CA PRO A 46 4.89 15.37 -15.40
C PRO A 46 3.47 14.84 -15.12
N THR A 47 2.46 15.33 -15.85
CA THR A 47 1.07 14.86 -15.71
C THR A 47 0.96 13.39 -16.11
N ALA A 48 1.61 12.99 -17.20
CA ALA A 48 1.64 11.59 -17.63
C ALA A 48 2.39 10.69 -16.63
N GLN A 49 3.46 11.16 -15.98
CA GLN A 49 4.15 10.43 -14.92
C GLN A 49 3.24 10.18 -13.72
N VAL A 50 2.44 11.18 -13.31
CA VAL A 50 1.46 11.03 -12.23
C VAL A 50 0.41 9.98 -12.61
N HIS A 51 -0.14 10.05 -13.83
CA HIS A 51 -1.11 9.05 -14.29
C HIS A 51 -0.51 7.64 -14.37
N GLU A 52 0.73 7.50 -14.84
CA GLU A 52 1.46 6.23 -14.89
C GLU A 52 1.62 5.64 -13.48
N LEU A 53 2.01 6.46 -12.50
CA LEU A 53 2.14 6.03 -11.11
C LEU A 53 0.78 5.61 -10.51
N LEU A 54 -0.28 6.41 -10.72
CA LEU A 54 -1.62 6.08 -10.25
C LEU A 54 -2.13 4.76 -10.86
N ALA A 55 -1.87 4.53 -12.16
CA ALA A 55 -2.20 3.27 -12.81
C ALA A 55 -1.45 2.08 -12.20
N LYS A 56 -0.14 2.23 -11.88
CA LYS A 56 0.63 1.19 -11.16
C LYS A 56 0.03 0.88 -9.79
N ILE A 57 -0.43 1.90 -9.05
CA ILE A 57 -1.08 1.72 -7.74
C ILE A 57 -2.39 0.94 -7.88
N ILE A 58 -3.25 1.31 -8.84
CA ILE A 58 -4.51 0.60 -9.11
C ILE A 58 -4.21 -0.86 -9.49
N ALA A 59 -3.26 -1.09 -10.40
CA ALA A 59 -2.86 -2.43 -10.81
C ALA A 59 -2.32 -3.26 -9.63
N TYR A 60 -1.53 -2.66 -8.74
CA TYR A 60 -1.06 -3.34 -7.52
C TYR A 60 -2.22 -3.79 -6.64
N ASN A 61 -3.16 -2.88 -6.35
CA ASN A 61 -4.33 -3.17 -5.52
C ASN A 61 -5.17 -4.30 -6.11
N LEU A 62 -5.39 -4.31 -7.42
CA LEU A 62 -6.08 -5.42 -8.10
C LEU A 62 -5.35 -6.74 -7.87
N THR A 63 -4.00 -6.74 -7.94
CA THR A 63 -3.25 -7.98 -7.70
C THR A 63 -3.32 -8.46 -6.25
N VAL A 64 -3.42 -7.55 -5.28
CA VAL A 64 -3.62 -7.89 -3.87
C VAL A 64 -5.01 -8.48 -3.69
N VAL A 65 -6.06 -7.83 -4.20
CA VAL A 65 -7.44 -8.36 -4.12
C VAL A 65 -7.52 -9.76 -4.71
N ILE A 66 -6.96 -9.97 -5.91
CA ILE A 66 -6.95 -11.29 -6.56
C ILE A 66 -6.18 -12.31 -5.70
N HIS A 67 -5.03 -11.94 -5.14
CA HIS A 67 -4.27 -12.81 -4.26
C HIS A 67 -5.09 -13.21 -3.02
N GLU A 68 -5.67 -12.24 -2.31
CA GLU A 68 -6.48 -12.51 -1.12
C GLU A 68 -7.74 -13.34 -1.41
N MET A 69 -8.32 -13.19 -2.60
CA MET A 69 -9.43 -14.05 -3.07
C MET A 69 -9.03 -15.52 -3.11
N TYR A 70 -7.87 -15.83 -3.71
CA TYR A 70 -7.42 -17.21 -3.86
C TYR A 70 -6.83 -17.77 -2.57
N GLU A 71 -5.99 -17.01 -1.86
CA GLU A 71 -5.32 -17.48 -0.64
C GLU A 71 -6.30 -17.72 0.51
N ASN A 72 -7.29 -16.84 0.69
CA ASN A 72 -8.27 -16.97 1.78
C ASN A 72 -9.58 -17.65 1.34
N GLY A 73 -9.68 -18.08 0.07
CA GLY A 73 -10.91 -18.68 -0.48
C GLY A 73 -12.11 -17.72 -0.50
N ILE A 74 -11.87 -16.41 -0.60
CA ILE A 74 -12.92 -15.39 -0.63
C ILE A 74 -13.51 -15.31 -2.04
N GLN A 75 -14.83 -15.47 -2.15
CA GLN A 75 -15.61 -15.27 -3.38
C GLN A 75 -16.27 -13.88 -3.32
N PRO A 76 -15.76 -12.87 -4.04
CA PRO A 76 -16.32 -11.53 -3.95
C PRO A 76 -17.69 -11.44 -4.60
N GLU A 77 -18.63 -10.80 -3.90
CA GLU A 77 -20.00 -10.60 -4.39
C GLU A 77 -20.06 -9.85 -5.72
N PHE A 78 -19.13 -8.91 -5.96
CA PHE A 78 -19.08 -8.13 -7.21
C PHE A 78 -18.69 -8.95 -8.45
N LEU A 79 -18.19 -10.18 -8.28
CA LEU A 79 -17.92 -11.11 -9.38
C LEU A 79 -19.07 -12.10 -9.62
N GLN A 80 -20.08 -12.11 -8.76
CA GLN A 80 -21.26 -12.95 -8.95
C GLN A 80 -22.09 -12.34 -10.08
N LEU A 81 -22.23 -13.07 -11.19
CA LEU A 81 -23.21 -12.75 -12.21
C LEU A 81 -24.58 -12.86 -11.55
N LYS A 82 -25.27 -11.74 -11.37
CA LYS A 82 -26.67 -11.77 -10.94
C LYS A 82 -27.44 -12.50 -12.03
N SER A 83 -27.93 -13.69 -11.73
CA SER A 83 -28.96 -14.31 -12.54
C SER A 83 -30.20 -13.42 -12.44
N GLU A 84 -30.52 -12.70 -13.51
CA GLU A 84 -31.81 -12.04 -13.63
C GLU A 84 -32.88 -13.14 -13.58
N ALA A 85 -33.73 -13.10 -12.56
CA ALA A 85 -34.93 -13.90 -12.41
C ALA A 85 -36.14 -12.98 -12.52
#